data_AF-A0AAW8TPY4-F1
#
_entry.id   AF-A0AAW8TPY4-F1
#
_cell.length_a   1.000
_cell.length_b   1.000
_cell.length_c   1.000
_cell.angle_alpha   90.00
_cell.angle_beta   90.00
_cell.angle_gamma   90.00
#
_symmetry.space_group_name_H-M   'P 1'
#
loop_
_entity.id
_entity.type
_entity.pdbx_description
1 polymer ?
#
loop_
_entity_poly.entity_id
_entity_poly.type
_entity_poly.pdbx_seq_one_letter_code
_entity_poly.pdbx_strand_id
1 'polypeptide(L)'
;MKRKKFKAFTLIEMIIVLFIIGMLMMIFVPNLTKKGNDAQKKSDIAIAKVVQQEIELYKAENGEQPNDAKITELVGKNRAEIYQKHKDEVKDEYTPTPAN
;
A
#
# COMPACT_ATOMS: atom_id res chain seq x y z
N MET A 1 -50.50 3.96 40.79
CA MET A 1 -49.14 4.15 40.24
C MET A 1 -49.23 4.90 38.90
N LYS A 2 -48.69 6.11 38.79
CA LYS A 2 -48.70 6.88 37.52
C LYS A 2 -47.53 6.42 36.63
N ARG A 3 -47.82 5.91 35.43
CA ARG A 3 -46.79 5.53 34.44
C ARG A 3 -46.21 6.80 33.82
N LYS A 4 -44.91 7.07 34.03
CA LYS A 4 -44.16 8.10 33.29
C LYS A 4 -44.06 7.66 31.83
N LYS A 5 -44.62 8.44 30.90
CA LYS A 5 -44.36 8.26 29.47
C LYS A 5 -42.97 8.82 29.18
N PHE A 6 -42.04 7.94 28.84
CA PHE A 6 -40.78 8.35 28.23
C PHE A 6 -41.05 8.69 26.77
N LYS A 7 -40.65 9.88 26.32
CA LYS A 7 -40.65 10.20 24.89
C LYS A 7 -39.57 9.34 24.23
N ALA A 8 -39.97 8.41 23.39
CA ALA A 8 -39.06 7.59 22.59
C ALA A 8 -38.68 8.34 21.30
N PHE A 9 -37.49 8.01 20.78
CA PHE A 9 -36.96 8.50 19.50
C PHE A 9 -37.99 8.44 18.37
N THR A 10 -38.01 9.48 17.55
CA THR A 10 -38.89 9.51 16.37
C THR A 10 -38.22 8.83 15.18
N LEU A 11 -39.02 8.25 14.27
CA LEU A 11 -38.47 7.67 13.04
C LEU A 11 -37.76 8.70 12.18
N ILE A 12 -38.27 9.94 12.13
CA ILE A 12 -37.68 11.03 11.36
C ILE A 12 -36.27 11.39 11.86
N GLU A 13 -36.03 11.31 13.17
CA GLU A 13 -34.73 11.57 13.78
C GLU A 13 -33.69 10.53 13.36
N MET A 14 -34.08 9.25 13.27
CA MET A 14 -33.21 8.20 12.74
C MET A 14 -32.92 8.36 11.24
N ILE A 15 -33.90 8.80 10.46
CA ILE A 15 -33.71 9.05 9.02
C ILE A 15 -32.71 10.19 8.79
N ILE A 16 -32.84 11.30 9.52
CA ILE A 16 -31.92 12.44 9.40
C ILE A 16 -30.50 12.03 9.81
N VAL A 17 -30.35 11.25 10.88
CA VAL A 17 -29.03 10.75 11.33
C VAL A 17 -28.39 9.85 10.27
N LEU A 18 -29.13 8.89 9.72
CA LEU A 18 -28.63 8.02 8.66
C LEU A 18 -28.30 8.80 7.38
N PHE A 19 -29.08 9.82 7.07
CA PHE A 19 -28.82 10.72 5.95
C PHE A 19 -27.48 11.46 6.11
N ILE A 20 -27.24 12.05 7.28
CA ILE A 20 -25.98 12.76 7.56
C ILE A 20 -24.79 11.78 7.54
N ILE A 21 -24.92 10.61 8.18
CA ILE A 21 -23.87 9.57 8.16
C ILE A 21 -23.59 9.12 6.72
N GLY A 22 -24.62 8.94 5.90
CA GLY A 22 -24.49 8.59 4.48
C GLY A 22 -23.71 9.64 3.68
N MET A 23 -24.02 10.93 3.86
CA MET A 23 -23.28 12.02 3.21
C MET A 23 -21.81 12.06 3.65
N LEU A 24 -21.54 11.91 4.96
CA LEU A 24 -20.17 11.90 5.48
C LEU A 24 -19.37 10.70 4.95
N MET A 25 -19.97 9.51 4.91
CA MET A 25 -19.35 8.30 4.37
C MET A 25 -18.97 8.47 2.89
N MET A 26 -19.82 9.10 2.08
CA MET A 26 -19.54 9.35 0.67
C MET A 26 -18.27 10.20 0.46
N ILE A 27 -18.01 11.16 1.34
CA ILE A 27 -16.80 12.01 1.28
C ILE A 27 -15.59 11.26 1.88
N PHE A 28 -15.81 10.47 2.93
CA PHE A 28 -14.73 9.82 3.68
C PHE A 28 -14.14 8.59 2.97
N VAL A 29 -14.99 7.72 2.40
CA VAL A 29 -14.58 6.47 1.73
C VAL A 29 -13.54 6.69 0.61
N PRO A 30 -13.73 7.59 -0.37
CA PRO A 30 -12.75 7.76 -1.44
C PRO A 30 -11.39 8.27 -0.92
N ASN A 31 -11.41 9.11 0.12
CA ASN A 31 -10.19 9.62 0.73
C ASN A 31 -9.45 8.55 1.54
N LEU A 32 -10.17 7.64 2.19
CA LEU A 32 -9.57 6.51 2.89
C LEU A 32 -8.95 5.49 1.93
N THR A 33 -9.66 5.14 0.85
CA THR A 33 -9.17 4.19 -0.17
C THR A 33 -7.89 4.70 -0.84
N LYS A 34 -7.83 6.00 -1.21
CA LYS A 34 -6.63 6.60 -1.80
C LYS A 34 -5.42 6.48 -0.87
N LYS A 35 -5.58 6.77 0.43
CA LYS A 35 -4.51 6.65 1.43
C LYS A 35 -4.02 5.19 1.57
N GLY A 36 -4.93 4.23 1.54
CA GLY A 36 -4.57 2.81 1.56
C GLY A 36 -3.76 2.40 0.33
N ASN A 37 -4.18 2.83 -0.85
CA ASN A 37 -3.48 2.55 -2.11
C ASN A 37 -2.09 3.21 -2.15
N ASP A 38 -1.96 4.45 -1.67
CA ASP A 38 -0.68 5.16 -1.60
C ASP A 38 0.29 4.48 -0.62
N ALA A 39 -0.21 4.02 0.53
CA ALA A 39 0.58 3.27 1.50
C ALA A 39 1.05 1.94 0.90
N GLN A 40 0.17 1.21 0.19
CA GLN A 40 0.54 -0.02 -0.51
C GLN A 40 1.60 0.25 -1.58
N LYS A 41 1.42 1.29 -2.41
CA LYS A 41 2.40 1.65 -3.44
C LYS A 41 3.77 1.95 -2.85
N LYS A 42 3.83 2.70 -1.74
CA LYS A 42 5.09 2.97 -1.01
C LYS A 42 5.73 1.69 -0.47
N SER A 43 4.92 0.78 0.07
CA SER A 43 5.39 -0.54 0.52
C SER A 43 5.97 -1.36 -0.64
N ASP A 44 5.30 -1.37 -1.79
CA ASP A 44 5.73 -2.10 -2.98
C ASP A 44 7.06 -1.54 -3.52
N ILE A 45 7.22 -0.21 -3.55
CA ILE A 45 8.48 0.44 -3.92
C ILE A 45 9.60 0.08 -2.94
N ALA A 46 9.31 0.05 -1.63
CA ALA A 46 10.31 -0.33 -0.62
C ALA A 46 10.78 -1.78 -0.80
N ILE A 47 9.85 -2.70 -1.08
CA ILE A 47 10.18 -4.10 -1.41
C ILE A 47 11.04 -4.15 -2.67
N ALA A 48 10.66 -3.42 -3.73
CA ALA A 48 11.40 -3.38 -4.98
C ALA A 48 12.82 -2.82 -4.79
N LYS A 49 13.03 -1.85 -3.89
CA LYS A 49 14.36 -1.35 -3.50
C LYS A 49 15.22 -2.44 -2.85
N VAL A 50 14.65 -3.25 -1.95
CA VAL A 50 15.38 -4.37 -1.34
C VAL A 50 15.78 -5.41 -2.39
N VAL A 51 14.86 -5.74 -3.31
CA VAL A 51 15.17 -6.66 -4.43
C VAL A 51 16.29 -6.10 -5.31
N GLN A 52 16.28 -4.80 -5.62
CA GLN A 52 17.34 -4.14 -6.37
C GLN A 52 18.71 -4.25 -5.67
N GLN A 53 18.75 -4.08 -4.34
CA GLN A 53 19.97 -4.25 -3.56
C GLN A 53 20.50 -5.69 -3.60
N GLU A 54 19.61 -6.69 -3.52
CA GLU A 54 20.00 -8.10 -3.65
C GLU A 54 20.54 -8.43 -5.06
N ILE A 55 19.95 -7.84 -6.11
CA ILE A 55 20.44 -7.94 -7.50
C ILE A 55 21.84 -7.36 -7.63
N GLU A 56 22.10 -6.22 -7.00
CA GLU A 56 23.41 -5.56 -7.02
C GLU A 56 24.47 -6.34 -6.26
N LEU A 57 24.11 -6.88 -5.09
CA LEU A 57 24.99 -7.77 -4.34
C LEU A 57 25.36 -9.00 -5.17
N TYR A 58 24.36 -9.64 -5.80
CA TYR A 58 24.61 -10.77 -6.69
C TYR A 58 25.54 -10.38 -7.85
N LYS A 59 25.34 -9.21 -8.46
CA LYS A 59 26.17 -8.70 -9.55
C LYS A 59 27.60 -8.39 -9.08
N ALA A 60 27.76 -7.88 -7.86
CA ALA A 60 29.07 -7.61 -7.28
C ALA A 60 29.86 -8.91 -7.02
N GLU A 61 29.17 -9.97 -6.60
CA GLU A 61 29.78 -11.28 -6.33
C GLU A 61 30.08 -12.08 -7.61
N ASN A 62 29.17 -12.04 -8.60
CA ASN A 62 29.23 -12.92 -9.77
C ASN A 62 29.65 -12.21 -11.07
N GLY A 63 29.79 -10.88 -11.05
CA GLY A 63 30.14 -10.06 -12.23
C GLY A 63 29.02 -9.90 -13.26
N GLU A 64 27.91 -10.63 -13.11
CA GLU A 64 26.80 -10.66 -14.05
C GLU A 64 25.48 -10.31 -13.36
N GLN A 65 24.59 -9.60 -14.08
CA GLN A 65 23.27 -9.28 -13.56
C GLN A 65 22.37 -10.54 -13.58
N PRO A 66 21.66 -10.86 -12.49
CA PRO A 66 20.76 -12.01 -12.47
C PRO A 66 19.63 -11.83 -13.48
N ASN A 67 19.31 -12.89 -14.22
CA ASN A 67 18.13 -12.93 -15.08
C ASN A 67 16.83 -13.04 -14.24
N ASP A 68 15.67 -12.86 -14.87
CA ASP A 68 14.39 -12.86 -14.15
C ASP A 68 14.09 -14.17 -13.40
N ALA A 69 14.55 -15.31 -13.94
CA ALA A 69 14.43 -16.60 -13.27
C ALA A 69 15.29 -16.66 -11.99
N LYS A 70 16.51 -16.12 -12.05
CA LYS A 70 17.43 -16.05 -10.92
C LYS A 70 16.95 -15.06 -9.87
N ILE A 71 16.41 -13.91 -10.26
CA ILE A 71 15.77 -12.96 -9.34
C ILE A 71 14.64 -13.68 -8.58
N THR A 72 13.78 -14.41 -9.28
CA THR A 72 12.69 -15.18 -8.67
C THR A 72 13.19 -16.23 -7.68
N GLU A 73 14.34 -16.87 -7.97
CA GLU A 73 14.99 -17.81 -7.06
C GLU A 73 15.55 -17.12 -5.80
N LEU A 74 16.15 -15.94 -5.96
CA LEU A 74 16.78 -15.18 -4.86
C LEU A 74 15.74 -14.59 -3.89
N VAL A 75 14.72 -13.91 -4.43
CA VAL A 75 13.79 -13.10 -3.61
C VAL A 75 12.40 -13.74 -3.45
N GLY A 76 12.12 -14.80 -4.19
CA GLY A 76 10.80 -15.43 -4.27
C GLY A 76 9.82 -14.72 -5.23
N LYS A 77 8.83 -15.47 -5.73
CA LYS A 77 7.86 -15.01 -6.76
C LYS A 77 7.19 -13.68 -6.44
N ASN A 78 6.61 -13.54 -5.24
CA ASN A 78 5.84 -12.35 -4.89
C ASN A 78 6.68 -11.07 -4.92
N ARG A 79 7.94 -11.12 -4.43
CA ARG A 79 8.83 -9.95 -4.42
C ARG A 79 9.39 -9.65 -5.80
N ALA A 80 9.68 -10.70 -6.58
CA ALA A 80 10.09 -10.55 -7.97
C ALA A 80 8.99 -9.88 -8.80
N GLU A 81 7.72 -10.28 -8.64
CA GLU A 81 6.58 -9.65 -9.32
C GLU A 81 6.41 -8.18 -8.94
N ILE A 82 6.50 -7.85 -7.64
CA ILE A 82 6.46 -6.46 -7.15
C ILE A 82 7.60 -5.64 -7.76
N TYR A 83 8.81 -6.19 -7.77
CA TYR A 83 9.98 -5.54 -8.39
C TYR A 83 9.76 -5.28 -9.87
N GLN A 84 9.29 -6.26 -10.65
CA GLN A 84 9.06 -6.06 -12.09
C GLN A 84 8.01 -4.98 -12.36
N LYS A 85 6.94 -4.93 -11.55
CA LYS A 85 5.89 -3.92 -11.67
C LYS A 85 6.37 -2.50 -11.37
N HIS A 86 7.32 -2.35 -10.45
CA HIS A 86 7.84 -1.06 -9.99
C HIS A 86 9.29 -0.80 -10.41
N LYS A 87 9.82 -1.58 -11.37
CA LYS A 87 11.24 -1.54 -11.77
C LYS A 87 11.66 -0.15 -12.22
N ASP A 88 10.81 0.53 -12.98
CA ASP A 88 11.07 1.87 -13.48
C ASP A 88 11.07 2.93 -12.38
N GLU A 89 10.34 2.72 -11.29
CA GLU A 89 10.29 3.65 -10.14
C GLU A 89 11.54 3.54 -9.25
N VAL A 90 12.31 2.46 -9.38
CA VAL A 90 13.49 2.18 -8.56
C VAL A 90 14.79 2.44 -9.32
N LYS A 91 14.73 2.60 -10.66
CA LYS A 91 15.91 2.85 -11.52
C LYS A 91 16.63 4.17 -11.24
N ASP A 92 15.91 5.20 -10.80
CA ASP A 92 16.44 6.58 -10.75
C ASP A 92 17.00 7.00 -9.38
N GLU A 93 16.84 6.19 -8.33
CA GLU A 93 17.17 6.61 -6.95
C GLU A 93 18.54 6.10 -6.45
N TYR A 94 19.30 5.36 -7.25
CA TYR A 94 20.57 4.79 -6.82
C TYR A 94 21.74 5.30 -7.65
N THR A 95 22.21 6.50 -7.32
CA THR A 95 23.63 6.81 -7.47
C THR A 95 24.36 6.08 -6.33
N PRO A 96 25.32 5.20 -6.62
CA PRO A 96 26.04 4.48 -5.58
C PRO A 96 26.74 5.49 -4.68
N THR A 97 26.47 5.45 -3.37
CA THR A 97 27.41 6.06 -2.42
C THR A 97 28.62 5.14 -2.42
N PRO A 98 29.80 5.57 -2.89
CA PRO A 98 30.97 4.71 -2.96
C PRO A 98 31.30 4.22 -1.55
N ALA A 99 31.38 2.90 -1.39
CA ALA A 99 31.94 2.30 -0.20
C ALA A 99 33.43 2.64 -0.17
N ASN A 100 33.83 3.49 0.78
CA ASN A 100 35.23 3.75 1.10
C ASN A 100 35.89 2.50 1.67
#